data_AF-A0AA36GUI8-F1
#
_entry.id   AF-A0AA36GUI8-F1
#
_cell.length_a   1.000
_cell.length_b   1.000
_cell.length_c   1.000
_cell.angle_alpha   90.00
_cell.angle_beta   90.00
_cell.angle_gamma   90.00
#
_symmetry.space_group_name_H-M   'P 1'
#
loop_
_entity.id
_entity.type
_entity.pdbx_description
1 polymer ?
#
loop_
_entity_poly.entity_id
_entity_poly.type
_entity_poly.pdbx_seq_one_letter_code
_entity_poly.pdbx_strand_id
1 'polypeptide(L)'
;MINSNLLDTLKEDAIDVAIVYSGNPCQLALAHVLAVPVIYYDLEGLSDETLIASNSPLDSSVPPAKCFLPDISSSYAFSRLRNGICCLREYLVQSGIPLLSKLLSKKYRQLDDPISTMFAEDYEFKKRFCGFPLTTTLLQSSSLFYANTDPLLEHPRALSPRVIPVGGLYIDHPKPLFEVGSLTALQIFFKGNSKTHETFSIAI
;
A
#
# COMPACT_ATOMS: atom_id res chain seq x y z
N MET A 1 18.45 -5.44 -12.30
CA MET A 1 19.16 -6.23 -11.28
C MET A 1 18.83 -5.65 -9.93
N ILE A 2 18.30 -6.48 -9.03
CA ILE A 2 17.99 -6.10 -7.65
C ILE A 2 19.32 -6.07 -6.88
N ASN A 3 19.53 -5.07 -6.02
CA ASN A 3 20.77 -4.94 -5.27
C ASN A 3 20.90 -6.12 -4.29
N SER A 4 21.72 -7.11 -4.62
CA SER A 4 21.92 -8.33 -3.83
C SER A 4 22.45 -8.02 -2.44
N ASN A 5 23.33 -7.03 -2.32
CA ASN A 5 23.94 -6.63 -1.04
C ASN A 5 22.86 -6.14 -0.05
N LEU A 6 21.93 -5.30 -0.51
CA LEU A 6 20.82 -4.83 0.32
C LEU A 6 19.97 -5.99 0.86
N LEU A 7 19.60 -6.93 -0.01
CA LEU A 7 18.75 -8.05 0.39
C LEU A 7 19.46 -8.95 1.41
N ASP A 8 20.75 -9.17 1.25
CA ASP A 8 21.54 -10.00 2.15
C ASP A 8 21.71 -9.33 3.52
N THR A 9 21.95 -8.01 3.58
CA THR A 9 21.94 -7.24 4.84
C THR A 9 20.58 -7.33 5.55
N LEU A 10 19.48 -7.15 4.82
CA LEU A 10 18.13 -7.22 5.40
C LEU A 10 17.78 -8.62 5.93
N LYS A 11 18.33 -9.68 5.34
CA LYS A 11 18.19 -11.05 5.88
C LYS A 11 18.98 -11.22 7.17
N GLU A 12 20.19 -10.69 7.23
CA GLU A 12 21.05 -10.77 8.43
C GLU A 12 20.42 -10.03 9.62
N ASP A 13 19.73 -8.93 9.37
CA ASP A 13 19.12 -8.11 10.41
C ASP A 13 17.90 -8.75 11.09
N ALA A 14 17.31 -9.81 10.51
CA ALA A 14 16.17 -10.55 11.05
C ALA A 14 14.98 -9.65 11.42
N ILE A 15 14.42 -9.01 10.39
CA ILE A 15 13.31 -8.07 10.49
C ILE A 15 12.00 -8.80 10.81
N ASP A 16 11.21 -8.29 11.77
CA ASP A 16 9.93 -8.88 12.16
C ASP A 16 8.72 -8.29 11.44
N VAL A 17 8.80 -7.01 11.02
CA VAL A 17 7.72 -6.33 10.29
C VAL A 17 8.27 -5.25 9.37
N ALA A 18 7.64 -5.10 8.20
CA ALA A 18 7.98 -4.10 7.19
C ALA A 18 6.88 -3.06 7.06
N ILE A 19 7.20 -1.78 7.28
CA ILE A 19 6.31 -0.67 6.95
C ILE A 19 6.66 -0.17 5.55
N VAL A 20 5.70 -0.22 4.62
CA VAL A 20 5.92 -0.01 3.18
C VAL A 20 5.02 1.07 2.61
N TYR A 21 5.61 1.95 1.79
CA TYR A 21 4.92 3.08 1.18
C TYR A 21 4.05 2.66 -0.02
N SER A 22 2.84 3.22 -0.10
CA SER A 22 1.90 3.06 -1.21
C SER A 22 2.45 3.35 -2.60
N GLY A 23 3.36 4.32 -2.72
CA GLY A 23 3.95 4.71 -4.00
C GLY A 23 5.09 3.82 -4.49
N ASN A 24 5.56 2.83 -3.72
CA ASN A 24 6.72 2.02 -4.10
C ASN A 24 6.44 0.49 -4.05
N PRO A 25 5.98 -0.11 -5.15
CA PRO A 25 5.69 -1.55 -5.20
C PRO A 25 6.93 -2.45 -5.14
N CYS A 26 8.14 -1.90 -5.32
CA CYS A 26 9.39 -2.66 -5.17
C CYS A 26 9.64 -3.04 -3.71
N GLN A 27 9.34 -2.14 -2.77
CA GLN A 27 9.48 -2.41 -1.33
C GLN A 27 8.56 -3.56 -0.89
N LEU A 28 7.35 -3.61 -1.46
CA LEU A 28 6.37 -4.65 -1.20
C LEU A 28 6.86 -6.02 -1.71
N ALA A 29 7.44 -6.04 -2.91
CA ALA A 29 8.07 -7.24 -3.47
C ALA A 29 9.27 -7.73 -2.64
N LEU A 30 10.11 -6.81 -2.15
CA LEU A 30 11.23 -7.15 -1.26
C LEU A 30 10.76 -7.75 0.07
N ALA A 31 9.73 -7.17 0.69
CA ALA A 31 9.17 -7.69 1.93
C ALA A 31 8.61 -9.12 1.75
N HIS A 32 7.99 -9.39 0.59
CA HIS A 32 7.54 -10.74 0.24
C HIS A 32 8.71 -11.73 0.12
N VAL A 33 9.82 -11.34 -0.52
CA VAL A 33 11.03 -12.16 -0.64
C VAL A 33 11.65 -12.46 0.73
N LEU A 34 11.61 -11.48 1.65
CA LEU A 34 12.10 -11.64 3.02
C LEU A 34 11.13 -12.44 3.91
N ALA A 35 9.93 -12.75 3.42
CA ALA A 35 8.86 -13.42 4.18
C ALA A 35 8.46 -12.67 5.46
N VAL A 36 8.48 -11.34 5.41
CA VAL A 36 8.15 -10.45 6.53
C VAL A 36 6.72 -9.93 6.36
N PRO A 37 5.90 -9.86 7.43
CA PRO A 37 4.57 -9.25 7.36
C PRO A 37 4.67 -7.76 7.03
N VAL A 38 3.76 -7.30 6.17
CA VAL A 38 3.76 -5.93 5.66
C VAL A 38 2.64 -5.12 6.29
N ILE A 39 2.98 -3.94 6.79
CA ILE A 39 2.06 -2.85 7.09
C ILE A 39 2.19 -1.83 5.96
N TYR A 40 1.08 -1.59 5.28
CA TYR A 40 1.01 -0.63 4.20
C TYR A 40 0.71 0.76 4.75
N TYR A 41 1.36 1.81 4.25
CA TYR A 41 0.98 3.19 4.59
C TYR A 41 0.78 4.06 3.35
N ASP A 42 -0.29 4.85 3.36
CA ASP A 42 -0.68 5.76 2.28
C ASP A 42 -0.59 7.22 2.72
N LEU A 43 0.22 8.00 2.01
CA LEU A 43 0.43 9.43 2.28
C LEU A 43 -0.66 10.31 1.64
N GLU A 44 -1.27 9.86 0.55
CA GLU A 44 -2.25 10.64 -0.23
C GLU A 44 -3.67 10.59 0.37
N GLY A 45 -3.84 9.88 1.49
CA GLY A 45 -5.11 9.69 2.17
C GLY A 45 -5.73 8.33 1.90
N LEU A 46 -7.06 8.23 2.08
CA LEU A 46 -7.79 6.99 1.84
C LEU A 46 -8.05 6.79 0.34
N SER A 47 -7.11 6.15 -0.35
CA SER A 47 -7.23 5.83 -1.77
C SER A 47 -8.23 4.71 -2.06
N ASP A 48 -8.85 4.76 -3.25
CA ASP A 48 -9.70 3.67 -3.77
C ASP A 48 -8.91 2.34 -3.84
N GLU A 49 -7.59 2.45 -4.06
CA GLU A 49 -6.68 1.31 -4.08
C GLU A 49 -6.64 0.60 -2.72
N THR A 50 -6.45 1.37 -1.64
CA THR A 50 -6.45 0.89 -0.26
C THR A 50 -7.79 0.31 0.15
N LEU A 51 -8.89 0.92 -0.28
CA LEU A 51 -10.24 0.42 0.02
C LEU A 51 -10.47 -0.98 -0.53
N ILE A 52 -10.08 -1.22 -1.78
CA ILE A 52 -10.25 -2.52 -2.42
C ILE A 52 -9.24 -3.53 -1.85
N ALA A 53 -7.98 -3.13 -1.67
CA ALA A 53 -6.94 -4.01 -1.14
C ALA A 53 -7.22 -4.49 0.30
N SER A 54 -7.83 -3.64 1.12
CA SER A 54 -8.21 -3.96 2.49
C SER A 54 -9.51 -4.77 2.62
N ASN A 55 -10.21 -5.03 1.51
CA ASN A 55 -11.56 -5.58 1.46
C ASN A 55 -12.58 -4.73 2.23
N SER A 56 -12.43 -3.40 2.18
CA SER A 56 -13.41 -2.49 2.76
C SER A 56 -14.71 -2.51 1.95
N PRO A 57 -15.89 -2.40 2.58
CA PRO A 57 -17.15 -2.36 1.85
C PRO A 57 -17.20 -1.11 0.95
N LEU A 58 -17.56 -1.34 -0.31
CA LEU A 58 -17.70 -0.29 -1.31
C LEU A 58 -19.11 0.29 -1.23
N ASP A 59 -19.20 1.62 -1.06
CA ASP A 59 -20.46 2.34 -1.11
C ASP A 59 -20.47 3.31 -2.29
N SER A 60 -21.35 3.03 -3.26
CA SER A 60 -21.59 3.91 -4.41
C SER A 60 -22.18 5.28 -4.06
N SER A 61 -22.66 5.48 -2.83
CA SER A 61 -23.14 6.77 -2.34
C SER A 61 -22.01 7.74 -2.02
N VAL A 62 -20.81 7.22 -1.74
CA VAL A 62 -19.62 7.99 -1.41
C VAL A 62 -18.80 8.21 -2.69
N PRO A 63 -18.35 9.45 -2.96
CA PRO A 63 -17.48 9.70 -4.12
C PRO A 63 -16.13 8.98 -3.95
N PRO A 64 -15.61 8.32 -5.00
CA PRO A 64 -14.27 7.73 -4.99
C PRO A 64 -13.20 8.83 -4.91
N ALA A 65 -12.02 8.49 -4.39
CA ALA A 65 -10.91 9.43 -4.26
C ALA A 65 -10.40 9.95 -5.61
N LYS A 66 -10.33 9.07 -6.63
CA LYS A 66 -9.93 9.44 -7.99
C LYS A 66 -10.88 8.84 -9.02
N CYS A 67 -11.58 9.71 -9.77
CA CYS A 67 -12.48 9.31 -10.84
C CYS A 67 -12.06 9.93 -12.18
N PHE A 68 -12.07 9.13 -13.24
CA PHE A 68 -11.73 9.58 -14.60
C PHE A 68 -12.90 10.27 -15.32
N LEU A 69 -14.12 10.08 -14.80
CA LEU A 69 -15.32 10.70 -15.34
C LEU A 69 -15.48 12.09 -14.73
N PRO A 70 -15.90 13.10 -15.54
CA PRO A 70 -16.14 14.45 -15.05
C PRO A 70 -17.23 14.46 -13.96
N ASP A 71 -17.17 15.45 -13.08
CA ASP A 71 -18.20 15.66 -12.07
C ASP A 71 -19.53 16.06 -12.73
N ILE A 72 -20.57 15.28 -12.45
CA ILE A 72 -21.94 15.54 -12.94
C ILE A 72 -22.80 15.84 -11.72
N SER A 73 -23.08 17.13 -11.49
CA SER A 73 -23.81 17.64 -10.33
C SER A 73 -25.35 17.59 -10.49
N SER A 74 -25.87 17.15 -11.64
CA SER A 74 -27.29 17.39 -11.99
C SER A 74 -28.28 16.43 -11.34
N SER A 75 -27.86 15.23 -10.93
CA SER A 75 -28.75 14.26 -10.27
C SER A 75 -27.99 13.25 -9.41
N TYR A 76 -28.55 12.97 -8.24
CA TYR A 76 -28.05 11.97 -7.29
C TYR A 76 -27.88 10.59 -7.94
N ALA A 77 -28.84 10.15 -8.77
CA ALA A 77 -28.77 8.85 -9.42
C ALA A 77 -27.58 8.73 -10.40
N PHE A 78 -27.31 9.79 -11.17
CA PHE A 78 -26.17 9.81 -12.09
C PHE A 78 -24.84 9.87 -11.34
N SER A 79 -24.78 10.61 -10.21
CA SER A 79 -23.59 10.62 -9.36
C SER A 79 -23.28 9.23 -8.79
N ARG A 80 -24.30 8.49 -8.34
CA ARG A 80 -24.15 7.12 -7.83
C ARG A 80 -23.69 6.15 -8.91
N LEU A 81 -24.26 6.23 -10.12
CA LEU A 81 -23.83 5.42 -11.26
C LEU A 81 -22.37 5.70 -11.62
N ARG A 82 -21.98 6.98 -11.69
CA ARG A 82 -20.61 7.41 -11.94
C ARG A 82 -19.65 6.86 -10.89
N ASN A 83 -19.98 7.02 -9.61
CA ASN A 83 -19.17 6.50 -8.50
C ASN A 83 -18.99 4.99 -8.62
N GLY A 84 -20.09 4.27 -8.89
CA GLY A 84 -20.06 2.83 -9.14
C GLY A 84 -19.15 2.43 -10.31
N ILE A 85 -19.19 3.15 -11.43
CA ILE A 85 -18.30 2.90 -12.58
C ILE A 85 -16.83 3.12 -12.20
N CYS A 86 -16.53 4.19 -11.46
CA CYS A 86 -15.17 4.49 -11.03
C CYS A 86 -14.64 3.45 -10.02
N CYS A 87 -15.44 3.05 -9.03
CA CYS A 87 -15.07 1.95 -8.11
C CYS A 87 -14.90 0.62 -8.84
N LEU A 88 -15.79 0.30 -9.80
CA LEU A 88 -15.70 -0.93 -10.59
C LEU A 88 -14.41 -0.96 -11.42
N ARG A 89 -14.01 0.17 -12.01
CA ARG A 89 -12.75 0.27 -12.73
C ARG A 89 -11.56 -0.06 -11.83
N GLU A 90 -11.51 0.50 -10.63
CA GLU A 90 -10.42 0.23 -9.69
C GLU A 90 -10.42 -1.24 -9.24
N TYR A 91 -11.62 -1.82 -9.02
CA TYR A 91 -11.76 -3.25 -8.73
C TYR A 91 -11.22 -4.13 -9.85
N LEU A 92 -11.49 -3.77 -11.11
CA LEU A 92 -10.97 -4.48 -12.28
C LEU A 92 -9.45 -4.34 -12.41
N VAL A 93 -8.87 -3.18 -12.07
CA VAL A 93 -7.41 -2.99 -12.02
C VAL A 93 -6.77 -3.91 -10.97
N GLN A 94 -7.46 -4.18 -9.86
CA GLN A 94 -6.97 -5.06 -8.79
C GLN A 94 -7.38 -6.52 -8.93
N SER A 95 -8.15 -6.88 -9.96
CA SER A 95 -8.64 -8.24 -10.19
C SER A 95 -7.54 -9.28 -10.47
N GLY A 96 -6.30 -8.85 -10.66
CA GLY A 96 -5.16 -9.72 -10.97
C GLY A 96 -5.08 -10.14 -12.45
N ILE A 97 -5.93 -9.57 -13.32
CA ILE A 97 -5.89 -9.83 -14.76
C ILE A 97 -4.97 -8.79 -15.43
N PRO A 98 -3.75 -9.15 -15.86
CA PRO A 98 -2.74 -8.18 -16.30
C PRO A 98 -3.16 -7.42 -17.57
N LEU A 99 -3.89 -8.06 -18.49
CA LEU A 99 -4.36 -7.42 -19.72
C LEU A 99 -5.35 -6.28 -19.43
N LEU A 100 -6.32 -6.51 -18.54
CA LEU A 100 -7.29 -5.49 -18.14
C LEU A 100 -6.61 -4.38 -17.33
N SER A 101 -5.73 -4.75 -16.41
CA SER A 101 -5.03 -3.80 -15.54
C SER A 101 -4.13 -2.84 -16.33
N LYS A 102 -3.41 -3.33 -17.35
CA LYS A 102 -2.61 -2.49 -18.26
C LYS A 102 -3.44 -1.52 -19.10
N LEU A 103 -4.65 -1.92 -19.48
CA LEU A 103 -5.55 -1.07 -20.27
C LEU A 103 -6.18 0.01 -19.39
N LEU A 104 -6.61 -0.37 -18.18
CA LEU A 104 -7.38 0.49 -17.29
C LEU A 104 -6.51 1.43 -16.45
N SER A 105 -5.28 1.05 -16.07
CA SER A 105 -4.44 1.86 -15.18
C SER A 105 -3.05 2.16 -15.79
N LYS A 106 -2.73 3.46 -15.85
CA LYS A 106 -1.40 3.93 -16.24
C LYS A 106 -0.34 3.58 -15.18
N LYS A 107 -0.70 3.69 -13.88
CA LYS A 107 0.16 3.29 -12.76
C LYS A 107 0.58 1.84 -12.91
N TYR A 108 -0.39 0.96 -13.17
CA TYR A 108 -0.13 -0.47 -13.33
C TYR A 108 0.85 -0.74 -14.47
N ARG A 109 0.61 -0.12 -15.64
CA ARG A 109 1.47 -0.29 -16.83
C ARG A 109 2.90 0.22 -16.64
N GLN A 110 3.09 1.28 -15.84
CA GLN A 110 4.39 1.95 -15.71
C GLN A 110 5.21 1.48 -14.51
N LEU A 111 4.57 0.96 -13.46
CA LEU A 111 5.22 0.60 -12.20
C LEU A 111 4.95 -0.85 -11.82
N ASP A 112 3.69 -1.23 -11.60
CA ASP A 112 3.35 -2.56 -11.06
C ASP A 112 3.76 -3.71 -11.97
N ASP A 113 3.45 -3.61 -13.25
CA ASP A 113 3.77 -4.62 -14.25
C ASP A 113 5.28 -4.80 -14.44
N PRO A 114 6.09 -3.76 -14.76
CA PRO A 114 7.52 -3.93 -14.96
C PRO A 114 8.25 -4.41 -13.69
N ILE A 115 7.79 -3.99 -12.51
CA ILE A 115 8.37 -4.44 -11.24
C ILE A 115 8.01 -5.91 -11.00
N SER A 116 6.74 -6.29 -11.15
CA SER A 116 6.33 -7.69 -11.02
C SER A 116 7.09 -8.60 -11.98
N THR A 117 7.27 -8.17 -13.25
CA THR A 117 8.05 -8.94 -14.24
C THR A 117 9.53 -9.01 -13.86
N MET A 118 10.12 -7.92 -13.37
CA MET A 118 11.53 -7.90 -12.96
C MET A 118 11.81 -8.89 -11.82
N PHE A 119 10.91 -9.02 -10.84
CA PHE A 119 11.05 -10.02 -9.77
C PHE A 119 10.74 -11.44 -10.26
N ALA A 120 9.78 -11.62 -11.18
CA ALA A 120 9.42 -12.91 -11.74
C ALA A 120 10.52 -13.51 -12.65
N GLU A 121 11.26 -12.66 -13.36
CA GLU A 121 12.32 -13.06 -14.29
C GLU A 121 13.68 -13.22 -13.61
N ASP A 122 13.85 -12.70 -12.39
CA ASP A 122 15.10 -12.84 -11.64
C ASP A 122 15.40 -14.31 -11.33
N TYR A 123 16.63 -14.73 -11.62
CA TYR A 123 17.05 -16.12 -11.53
C TYR A 123 17.02 -16.67 -10.10
N GLU A 124 17.40 -15.86 -9.11
CA GLU A 124 17.43 -16.29 -7.70
C GLU A 124 16.01 -16.47 -7.17
N PHE A 125 15.10 -15.56 -7.51
CA PHE A 125 13.70 -15.65 -7.06
C PHE A 125 12.92 -16.73 -7.79
N LYS A 126 13.16 -16.94 -9.08
CA LYS A 126 12.52 -18.00 -9.86
C LYS A 126 12.86 -19.41 -9.36
N LYS A 127 14.03 -19.61 -8.76
CA LYS A 127 14.37 -20.87 -8.07
C LYS A 127 13.58 -21.08 -6.78
N ARG A 128 13.35 -20.00 -6.05
CA ARG A 128 12.71 -20.05 -4.72
C ARG A 128 11.19 -20.08 -4.81
N PHE A 129 10.61 -19.43 -5.81
CA PHE A 129 9.17 -19.27 -5.99
C PHE A 129 8.74 -19.86 -7.35
N CYS A 130 7.73 -20.74 -7.36
CA CYS A 130 7.17 -21.35 -8.57
C CYS A 130 6.51 -20.31 -9.52
N GLY A 131 6.24 -19.12 -9.00
CA GLY A 131 5.82 -17.93 -9.72
C GLY A 131 5.78 -16.75 -8.76
N PHE A 132 6.24 -15.57 -9.18
CA PHE A 132 6.20 -14.38 -8.34
C PHE A 132 4.79 -13.74 -8.42
N PRO A 133 4.16 -13.43 -7.27
CA PRO A 133 2.84 -12.80 -7.27
C PRO A 133 2.87 -11.38 -7.85
N LEU A 134 1.73 -10.93 -8.37
CA LEU A 134 1.57 -9.55 -8.82
C LEU A 134 1.60 -8.58 -7.63
N THR A 135 2.07 -7.36 -7.84
CA THR A 135 2.12 -6.33 -6.78
C THR A 135 0.74 -6.03 -6.20
N THR A 136 -0.34 -6.11 -6.98
CA THR A 136 -1.71 -5.95 -6.49
C THR A 136 -2.12 -7.06 -5.51
N THR A 137 -1.69 -8.30 -5.78
CA THR A 137 -1.91 -9.44 -4.87
C THR A 137 -1.07 -9.31 -3.60
N LEU A 138 0.17 -8.83 -3.73
CA LEU A 138 1.00 -8.51 -2.57
C LEU A 138 0.40 -7.40 -1.73
N LEU A 139 -0.26 -6.42 -2.36
CA LEU A 139 -0.87 -5.32 -1.64
C LEU A 139 -2.06 -5.82 -0.81
N GLN A 140 -2.91 -6.65 -1.41
CA GLN A 140 -4.05 -7.30 -0.76
C GLN A 140 -3.64 -8.21 0.42
N SER A 141 -2.43 -8.77 0.40
CA SER A 141 -1.91 -9.62 1.48
C SER A 141 -1.33 -8.85 2.68
N SER A 142 -1.19 -7.52 2.59
CA SER A 142 -0.69 -6.66 3.68
C SER A 142 -1.54 -6.78 4.94
N SER A 143 -0.95 -6.96 6.13
CA SER A 143 -1.72 -7.22 7.35
C SER A 143 -2.59 -6.04 7.77
N LEU A 144 -2.04 -4.83 7.68
CA LEU A 144 -2.67 -3.56 8.07
C LEU A 144 -2.42 -2.48 7.02
N PHE A 145 -3.32 -1.50 6.98
CA PHE A 145 -3.27 -0.33 6.11
C PHE A 145 -3.40 0.93 6.97
N TYR A 146 -2.33 1.71 7.06
CA TYR A 146 -2.33 3.05 7.63
C TYR A 146 -2.70 4.04 6.55
N ALA A 147 -3.89 4.62 6.66
CA ALA A 147 -4.36 5.60 5.70
C ALA A 147 -4.42 6.97 6.38
N ASN A 148 -3.88 7.99 5.70
CA ASN A 148 -3.93 9.38 6.15
C ASN A 148 -5.35 9.97 5.99
N THR A 149 -6.30 9.46 6.77
CA THR A 149 -7.73 9.84 6.77
C THR A 149 -8.20 10.13 8.18
N ASP A 150 -9.15 11.05 8.32
CA ASP A 150 -9.87 11.35 9.55
C ASP A 150 -11.37 11.06 9.36
N PRO A 151 -11.94 10.06 10.08
CA PRO A 151 -13.36 9.73 10.01
C PRO A 151 -14.33 10.88 10.32
N LEU A 152 -13.86 11.95 11.01
CA LEU A 152 -14.68 13.12 11.33
C LEU A 152 -14.76 14.13 10.17
N LEU A 153 -13.79 14.12 9.25
CA LEU A 153 -13.69 15.05 8.13
C LEU A 153 -14.11 14.43 6.81
N GLU A 154 -14.02 13.11 6.71
CA GLU A 154 -14.38 12.37 5.51
C GLU A 154 -15.85 11.92 5.51
N HIS A 155 -16.31 11.46 4.34
CA HIS A 155 -17.65 10.92 4.18
C HIS A 155 -17.83 9.68 5.08
N PRO A 156 -19.00 9.54 5.75
CA PRO A 156 -19.25 8.39 6.60
C PRO A 156 -19.27 7.12 5.74
N ARG A 157 -18.27 6.26 5.93
CA ARG A 157 -18.17 4.96 5.24
C ARG A 157 -17.70 3.88 6.20
N ALA A 158 -18.15 2.65 5.96
CA ALA A 158 -17.63 1.50 6.68
C ALA A 158 -16.24 1.13 6.13
N LEU A 159 -15.27 0.98 7.03
CA LEU A 159 -13.90 0.56 6.71
C LEU A 159 -13.66 -0.86 7.21
N SER A 160 -12.77 -1.56 6.51
CA SER A 160 -12.24 -2.84 7.00
C SER A 160 -11.49 -2.62 8.32
N PRO A 161 -11.56 -3.55 9.30
CA PRO A 161 -10.76 -3.49 10.52
C PRO A 161 -9.25 -3.45 10.29
N ARG A 162 -8.80 -3.77 9.06
CA ARG A 162 -7.39 -3.69 8.64
C ARG A 162 -6.96 -2.26 8.30
N VAL A 163 -7.90 -1.33 8.10
CA VAL A 163 -7.62 0.07 7.83
C VAL A 163 -7.62 0.85 9.14
N ILE A 164 -6.47 1.41 9.48
CA ILE A 164 -6.30 2.25 10.67
C ILE A 164 -6.11 3.69 10.17
N PRO A 165 -7.06 4.59 10.49
CA PRO A 165 -6.91 6.00 10.18
C PRO A 165 -5.79 6.58 11.05
N VAL A 166 -4.79 7.18 10.40
CA VAL A 166 -3.68 7.88 11.06
C VAL A 166 -3.68 9.38 10.77
N GLY A 167 -4.65 9.89 10.00
CA GLY A 167 -4.77 11.31 9.69
C GLY A 167 -5.52 12.09 10.77
N GLY A 168 -5.30 13.43 10.82
CA GLY A 168 -6.01 14.32 11.75
C GLY A 168 -5.64 15.80 11.59
N LEU A 169 -6.50 16.69 12.12
CA LEU A 169 -6.34 18.15 12.06
C LEU A 169 -5.22 18.75 12.93
N TYR A 170 -4.47 17.91 13.65
CA TYR A 170 -3.40 18.34 14.56
C TYR A 170 -2.17 17.44 14.39
N ILE A 171 -1.39 17.68 13.33
CA ILE A 171 -0.01 17.21 13.27
C ILE A 171 0.84 18.45 13.56
N ASP A 172 1.20 18.65 14.84
CA ASP A 172 2.30 19.54 15.17
C ASP A 172 3.53 19.09 14.38
N HIS A 173 4.38 20.02 13.94
CA HIS A 173 5.58 19.67 13.18
C HIS A 173 6.32 18.52 13.89
N PRO A 174 6.50 17.37 13.22
CA PRO A 174 7.09 16.22 13.88
C PRO A 174 8.48 16.60 14.36
N LYS A 175 8.76 16.31 15.64
CA LYS A 175 10.09 16.52 16.21
C LYS A 175 11.06 15.69 15.34
N PRO A 176 12.16 16.28 14.84
CA PRO A 176 13.08 15.55 13.99
C PRO A 176 13.56 14.30 14.75
N LEU A 177 13.49 13.15 14.07
CA LEU A 177 14.21 11.96 14.51
C LEU A 177 15.67 12.38 14.68
N PHE A 178 16.25 12.08 15.85
CA PHE A 178 17.62 12.44 16.20
C PHE A 178 18.55 12.24 14.98
N GLU A 179 19.35 13.26 14.64
CA GLU A 179 20.38 13.15 13.61
C GLU A 179 21.38 12.06 14.02
N VAL A 180 21.09 10.81 13.65
CA VAL A 180 22.08 9.76 13.67
C VAL A 180 22.96 10.03 12.46
N GLY A 181 24.12 10.64 12.72
CA GLY A 181 25.17 10.80 11.72
C GLY A 181 25.64 9.44 11.22
N SER A 182 24.96 8.87 10.22
CA SER A 182 25.39 7.85 9.25
C SER A 182 24.16 7.42 8.43
N LEU A 183 24.13 7.82 7.16
CA LEU A 183 23.05 7.57 6.21
C LEU A 183 22.82 6.07 5.95
N THR A 184 21.74 5.53 6.52
CA THR A 184 20.90 4.51 5.87
C THR A 184 19.46 4.95 6.08
N ALA A 185 18.80 5.34 4.99
CA ALA A 185 17.43 5.80 5.01
C ALA A 185 16.55 4.78 5.74
N LEU A 186 15.98 5.24 6.86
CA LEU A 186 15.22 4.47 7.82
C LEU A 186 13.87 4.09 7.19
N GLN A 187 13.89 3.06 6.36
CA GLN A 187 12.73 2.23 6.12
C GLN A 187 12.48 1.51 7.45
N ILE A 188 11.38 1.84 8.14
CA ILE A 188 11.15 1.38 9.50
C ILE A 188 10.86 -0.12 9.46
N PHE A 189 11.93 -0.89 9.65
CA PHE A 189 11.92 -2.31 9.91
C PHE A 189 12.09 -2.47 11.43
N PHE A 190 11.06 -2.96 12.11
CA PHE A 190 11.17 -3.20 13.55
C PHE A 190 11.86 -4.54 13.79
N LYS A 191 12.86 -4.51 14.68
CA LYS A 191 13.54 -5.68 15.25
C LYS A 191 13.05 -5.87 16.68
N GLY A 192 12.16 -6.82 16.89
CA GLY A 192 11.60 -7.18 18.18
C GLY A 192 12.60 -8.03 18.98
N ASN A 193 13.36 -7.40 19.88
CA ASN A 193 14.17 -8.15 20.84
C ASN A 193 13.30 -8.52 22.06
N SER A 194 13.06 -9.81 22.27
CA SER A 194 12.12 -10.40 23.25
C SER A 194 12.45 -10.12 24.74
N LYS A 195 13.41 -9.24 25.07
CA LYS A 195 13.83 -9.03 26.46
C LYS A 195 14.21 -7.59 26.73
N THR A 196 13.22 -6.70 26.75
CA THR A 196 13.12 -5.54 27.67
C THR A 196 11.87 -4.75 27.34
N HIS A 197 11.15 -4.32 28.38
CA HIS A 197 10.11 -3.29 28.27
C HIS A 197 10.75 -2.02 27.72
N GLU A 198 10.55 -1.72 26.44
CA GLU A 198 10.84 -0.39 25.88
C GLU A 198 9.64 0.13 25.11
N THR A 199 9.31 1.36 25.44
CA THR A 199 8.11 2.12 25.12
C THR A 199 7.99 2.32 23.61
N PHE A 200 6.91 1.80 23.03
CA PHE A 200 6.54 2.06 21.65
C PHE A 200 6.12 3.53 21.50
N SER A 201 6.89 4.32 20.77
CA SER A 201 6.42 5.59 20.21
C SER A 201 6.27 5.42 18.71
N ILE A 202 5.03 5.28 18.27
CA ILE A 202 4.63 5.56 16.90
C ILE A 202 4.55 7.08 16.82
N ALA A 203 5.52 7.70 16.15
CA ALA A 203 5.38 9.08 15.72
C ALA A 203 4.51 9.08 14.47
N ILE A 204 3.27 9.52 14.63
CA ILE A 204 2.37 9.95 13.54
C ILE A 204 2.56 11.46 13.40
#